data_AF-A0A140K165-F1
#
_entry.id   AF-A0A140K165-F1
#
_cell.length_a   1.000
_cell.length_b   1.000
_cell.length_c   1.000
_cell.angle_alpha   90.00
_cell.angle_beta   90.00
_cell.angle_gamma   90.00
#
_symmetry.space_group_name_H-M   'P 1'
#
loop_
_entity.id
_entity.type
_entity.pdbx_description
1 polymer ?
#
loop_
_entity_poly.entity_id
_entity_poly.type
_entity_poly.pdbx_seq_one_letter_code
_entity_poly.pdbx_strand_id
1 'polypeptide(L)'
;MTRPKQGQLESTKSPFRQLRLAARLSQEKLASQIGVAVSTIRRWEKGQAEPTMTVAQMKAFCQAVNKNLDELPNSFLPPSD
;
A
#
# COMPACT_ATOMS: atom_id res chain seq x y z
N MET A 1 7.93 -21.80 6.14
CA MET A 1 9.02 -21.44 5.21
C MET A 1 8.92 -19.94 4.93
N THR A 2 10.08 -19.27 4.97
CA THR A 2 10.36 -17.84 4.70
C THR A 2 9.53 -16.76 5.41
N ARG A 3 9.89 -16.52 6.68
CA ARG A 3 9.60 -15.28 7.45
C ARG A 3 10.46 -14.15 6.84
N PRO A 4 9.90 -13.03 6.32
CA PRO A 4 10.73 -11.95 5.84
C PRO A 4 11.40 -11.25 7.01
N LYS A 5 12.71 -11.01 6.86
CA LYS A 5 13.61 -10.40 7.83
C LYS A 5 13.11 -9.02 8.24
N GLN A 6 12.94 -8.83 9.55
CA GLN A 6 12.86 -7.53 10.20
C GLN A 6 14.19 -6.79 9.96
N GLY A 7 14.25 -6.00 8.90
CA GLY A 7 15.34 -5.09 8.61
C GLY A 7 14.73 -3.86 7.97
N GLN A 8 14.78 -2.74 8.70
CA GLN A 8 14.26 -1.42 8.32
C GLN A 8 12.74 -1.23 8.47
N LEU A 9 12.30 -1.12 9.73
CA LEU A 9 11.34 -0.06 10.11
C LEU A 9 12.03 1.31 9.93
N GLU A 10 12.41 1.63 8.69
CA GLU A 10 12.57 3.02 8.33
C GLU A 10 11.16 3.61 8.36
N SER A 11 10.99 4.64 9.16
CA SER A 11 9.79 5.44 9.38
C SER A 11 9.36 6.16 8.09
N THR A 12 9.09 5.41 7.02
CA THR A 12 8.48 5.97 5.81
C THR A 12 7.05 6.35 6.21
N LYS A 13 6.80 7.63 6.40
CA LYS A 13 5.49 8.21 6.72
C LYS A 13 4.46 8.02 5.56
N SER A 14 4.57 7.00 4.70
CA SER A 14 3.60 6.74 3.63
C SER A 14 2.33 6.11 4.22
N PRO A 15 1.16 6.78 4.11
CA PRO A 15 -0.11 6.24 4.57
C PRO A 15 -0.46 4.92 3.85
N PHE A 16 -0.06 4.78 2.58
CA PHE A 16 -0.28 3.57 1.79
C PHE A 16 0.38 2.34 2.41
N ARG A 17 1.66 2.47 2.79
CA ARG A 17 2.41 1.39 3.45
C ARG A 17 1.77 1.02 4.78
N GLN A 18 1.31 2.00 5.56
CA GLN A 18 0.69 1.78 6.86
C GLN A 18 -0.58 0.95 6.73
N LEU A 19 -1.46 1.28 5.78
CA LEU A 19 -2.68 0.52 5.51
C LEU A 19 -2.38 -0.94 5.14
N ARG A 20 -1.39 -1.16 4.26
CA ARG A 20 -0.98 -2.53 3.87
C ARG A 20 -0.47 -3.32 5.06
N LEU A 21 0.38 -2.72 5.90
CA LEU A 21 0.97 -3.37 7.06
C LEU A 21 -0.09 -3.65 8.15
N ALA A 22 -1.03 -2.73 8.37
CA ALA A 22 -2.17 -2.93 9.27
C ALA A 22 -3.02 -4.14 8.85
N ALA A 23 -3.18 -4.34 7.54
CA ALA A 23 -3.83 -5.51 6.96
C ALA A 23 -2.95 -6.78 6.90
N ARG A 24 -1.72 -6.72 7.40
CA ARG A 24 -0.73 -7.83 7.41
C ARG A 24 -0.45 -8.41 6.01
N LEU A 25 -0.45 -7.57 4.98
CA LEU A 25 -0.18 -7.97 3.60
C LEU A 25 1.28 -7.72 3.21
N SER A 26 1.88 -8.60 2.40
CA SER A 26 3.13 -8.29 1.70
C SER A 26 2.87 -7.41 0.48
N GLN A 27 3.91 -6.78 -0.08
CA GLN A 27 3.77 -6.03 -1.32
C GLN A 27 3.28 -6.92 -2.46
N GLU A 28 3.79 -8.16 -2.57
CA GLU A 28 3.34 -9.10 -3.61
C GLU A 28 1.87 -9.49 -3.45
N LYS A 29 1.42 -9.74 -2.22
CA LYS A 29 0.03 -10.14 -1.95
C LYS A 29 -0.93 -9.00 -2.29
N LEU A 30 -0.61 -7.77 -1.89
CA LEU A 30 -1.43 -6.61 -2.23
C LEU A 30 -1.44 -6.36 -3.75
N ALA A 31 -0.27 -6.39 -4.38
CA ALA A 31 -0.15 -6.21 -5.83
C ALA A 31 -1.00 -7.22 -6.62
N SER A 32 -0.98 -8.49 -6.19
CA SER A 32 -1.78 -9.56 -6.78
C SER A 32 -3.29 -9.31 -6.60
N GLN A 33 -3.73 -8.88 -5.41
CA GLN A 33 -5.14 -8.61 -5.14
C GLN A 33 -5.69 -7.43 -5.93
N ILE A 34 -4.91 -6.37 -6.09
CA ILE A 34 -5.34 -5.17 -6.83
C ILE A 34 -4.98 -5.22 -8.33
N GLY A 35 -4.30 -6.27 -8.79
CA GLY A 35 -3.94 -6.44 -10.20
C GLY A 35 -2.94 -5.41 -10.73
N VAL A 36 -1.88 -5.12 -9.98
CA VAL A 36 -0.74 -4.28 -10.43
C VAL A 36 0.59 -4.99 -10.23
N ALA A 37 1.67 -4.46 -10.81
CA ALA A 37 3.01 -4.97 -10.57
C ALA A 37 3.48 -4.63 -9.13
N VAL A 38 4.27 -5.52 -8.52
CA VAL A 38 4.88 -5.28 -7.19
C VAL A 38 5.76 -4.01 -7.19
N SER A 39 6.41 -3.72 -8.32
CA SER A 39 7.19 -2.49 -8.52
C SER A 39 6.33 -1.23 -8.43
N THR A 40 5.06 -1.29 -8.84
CA THR A 40 4.09 -0.20 -8.71
C THR A 40 3.79 0.10 -7.24
N ILE A 41 3.49 -0.94 -6.44
CA ILE A 41 3.32 -0.80 -4.97
C ILE A 41 4.55 -0.15 -4.34
N ARG A 42 5.75 -0.64 -4.70
CA ARG A 42 7.01 -0.11 -4.16
C ARG A 42 7.21 1.37 -4.49
N ARG A 43 6.84 1.83 -5.70
CA ARG A 43 6.93 3.25 -6.08
C ARG A 43 5.96 4.10 -5.28
N TRP A 44 4.72 3.64 -5.11
CA TRP A 44 3.70 4.31 -4.31
C TRP A 44 4.10 4.45 -2.85
N GLU A 45 4.59 3.37 -2.22
CA GLU A 45 5.04 3.42 -0.83
C GLU A 45 6.25 4.34 -0.61
N LYS A 46 7.05 4.57 -1.65
CA LYS A 46 8.18 5.51 -1.62
C LYS A 46 7.80 6.94 -1.98
N GLY A 47 6.54 7.22 -2.37
CA GLY A 47 6.13 8.53 -2.87
C GLY A 47 6.73 8.90 -4.23
N GLN A 48 7.29 7.93 -4.97
CA GLN A 48 7.87 8.17 -6.30
C GLN A 48 6.78 8.36 -7.38
N ALA A 49 5.57 7.94 -7.09
CA ALA A 49 4.39 8.13 -7.92
C ALA A 49 3.16 8.16 -7.01
N GLU A 50 2.18 8.97 -7.38
CA GLU A 50 0.88 8.96 -6.74
C GLU A 50 0.08 7.71 -7.12
N PRO A 51 -0.62 7.05 -6.18
CA PRO A 51 -1.46 5.91 -6.50
C PRO A 51 -2.57 6.27 -7.46
N THR A 52 -2.47 5.74 -8.67
CA THR A 52 -3.51 5.79 -9.68
C THR A 52 -4.13 4.40 -9.78
N MET A 53 -5.42 4.34 -9.49
CA MET A 53 -6.19 3.10 -9.49
C MET A 53 -7.48 3.31 -10.27
N THR A 54 -7.89 2.31 -11.04
CA THR A 54 -9.26 2.27 -11.55
C THR A 54 -10.24 2.03 -10.39
N VAL A 55 -11.53 2.28 -10.61
CA VAL A 55 -12.58 2.02 -9.61
C VAL A 55 -12.57 0.56 -9.13
N ALA A 56 -12.31 -0.39 -10.04
CA ALA A 56 -12.20 -1.80 -9.69
C ALA A 56 -11.00 -2.09 -8.77
N GLN A 57 -9.85 -1.49 -9.05
CA GLN A 57 -8.64 -1.62 -8.23
C GLN A 57 -8.81 -0.95 -6.87
N MET A 58 -9.49 0.21 -6.81
CA MET A 58 -9.80 0.88 -5.55
C MET A 58 -10.72 0.02 -4.68
N LYS A 59 -11.75 -0.61 -5.25
CA LYS A 59 -12.60 -1.56 -4.52
C LYS A 59 -11.80 -2.75 -4.00
N ALA A 60 -10.94 -3.33 -4.83
CA ALA A 60 -10.06 -4.43 -4.43
C ALA A 60 -9.09 -4.00 -3.32
N PHE A 61 -8.56 -2.77 -3.39
CA PHE A 61 -7.70 -2.20 -2.35
C PHE A 61 -8.45 -2.07 -1.02
N CYS A 62 -9.63 -1.44 -1.01
CA CYS A 62 -10.48 -1.31 0.17
C CYS A 62 -10.77 -2.68 0.83
N GLN A 63 -11.12 -3.68 0.02
CA GLN A 63 -11.33 -5.06 0.50
C GLN A 63 -10.05 -5.68 1.07
N ALA A 64 -8.92 -5.48 0.40
CA ALA A 64 -7.63 -6.00 0.83
C ALA A 64 -7.18 -5.40 2.17
N VAL A 65 -7.35 -4.09 2.35
CA VAL A 65 -6.95 -3.40 3.58
C VAL A 65 -8.02 -3.42 4.68
N ASN A 66 -9.20 -4.00 4.39
CA ASN A 66 -10.36 -4.03 5.28
C ASN A 66 -10.75 -2.63 5.78
N LYS A 67 -10.81 -1.68 4.84
CA LYS A 67 -11.20 -0.28 5.09
C LYS A 67 -12.21 0.20 4.07
N ASN A 68 -13.17 1.00 4.52
CA ASN A 68 -14.08 1.71 3.64
C ASN A 68 -13.38 2.91 3.01
N LEU A 69 -13.94 3.41 1.90
CA LEU A 69 -13.39 4.57 1.18
C LEU A 69 -13.29 5.80 2.09
N ASP A 70 -14.27 6.02 2.96
CA ASP A 70 -14.34 7.14 3.90
C ASP A 70 -13.29 7.09 5.02
N GLU A 71 -12.71 5.91 5.28
CA GLU A 71 -11.64 5.73 6.27
C GLU A 71 -10.24 5.91 5.68
N LEU A 72 -10.13 6.07 4.36
CA LEU A 72 -8.86 6.26 3.69
C LEU A 72 -8.37 7.70 3.82
N PRO A 73 -7.05 7.92 3.89
CA PRO A 73 -6.50 9.26 3.90
C PRO A 73 -6.76 9.96 2.56
N ASN A 74 -6.89 11.29 2.60
CA ASN A 74 -7.02 12.11 1.39
C ASN A 74 -5.77 12.09 0.49
N SER A 75 -4.64 11.59 1.00
CA SER A 75 -3.43 11.37 0.21
C SER A 75 -2.68 10.12 0.68
N PHE A 76 -2.11 9.41 -0.28
CA PHE A 76 -1.25 8.24 -0.06
C PHE A 76 0.24 8.56 -0.16
N LEU A 77 0.58 9.80 -0.52
CA LEU A 77 1.96 10.24 -0.59
C LEU A 77 2.53 10.36 0.84
N PRO A 78 3.81 10.03 1.04
CA PRO A 78 4.48 10.39 2.29
C PRO A 78 4.49 11.93 2.43
N PRO A 79 4.33 12.48 3.64
CA PRO A 79 4.49 13.90 3.89
C PRO A 79 5.90 14.33 3.45
N SER A 80 5.95 15.39 2.67
CA SER A 80 7.19 16.11 2.36
C SER A 80 7.75 16.66 3.67
N ASP A 81 9.00 16.31 3.97
CA ASP A 81 9.78 16.99 5.01
C ASP A 81 10.31 18.32 4.45
#